data_AF-A0A5P8NF60-F1
#
_entry.id   AF-A0A5P8NF60-F1
#
_cell.length_a   1.000
_cell.length_b   1.000
_cell.length_c   1.000
_cell.angle_alpha   90.00
_cell.angle_beta   90.00
_cell.angle_gamma   90.00
#
_symmetry.space_group_name_H-M   'P 1'
#
loop_
_entity.id
_entity.type
_entity.pdbx_description
1 polymer ?
#
loop_
_entity_poly.entity_id
_entity_poly.type
_entity_poly.pdbx_seq_one_letter_code
_entity_poly.pdbx_strand_id
1 'polypeptide(L)'
;MFIETVHAVNQTGSIFGDQIEFGDFILLAISLFVLAAGIFSIVFILWGGLLLILSGGKDDKIKPAINTIRYAIVGIIITVLTIFVFPIFGRLLGLDVEKYAEPKRIFEKIEELGNKIFGNKTSYDPGNLDLNDLDDIPADFSDL
;
A
#
# COMPACT_ATOMS: atom_id res chain seq x y z
N MET A 1 34.11 -12.98 9.44
CA MET A 1 33.07 -12.21 10.15
C MET A 1 32.30 -11.44 9.10
N PHE A 2 31.29 -12.07 8.51
CA PHE A 2 30.43 -11.53 7.48
C PHE A 2 29.01 -11.88 7.89
N ILE A 3 28.17 -10.89 8.21
CA ILE A 3 26.73 -11.09 8.29
C ILE A 3 26.02 -9.76 8.00
N GLU A 4 25.55 -9.69 6.76
CA GLU A 4 24.30 -9.12 6.27
C GLU A 4 23.74 -7.84 6.93
N THR A 5 23.89 -6.73 6.21
CA THR A 5 22.93 -5.63 6.24
C THR A 5 21.61 -6.11 5.64
N VAL A 6 20.73 -6.65 6.47
CA VAL A 6 19.35 -6.96 6.10
C VAL A 6 18.59 -5.65 5.94
N HIS A 7 18.29 -5.31 4.70
CA HIS A 7 17.41 -4.21 4.35
C HIS A 7 16.01 -4.50 4.91
N ALA A 8 15.56 -3.66 5.85
CA ALA A 8 14.21 -3.71 6.38
C ALA A 8 13.19 -3.42 5.27
N VAL A 9 12.56 -4.49 4.77
CA VAL A 9 11.26 -4.43 4.11
C VAL A 9 10.22 -4.38 5.23
N ASN A 10 9.56 -3.25 5.41
CA ASN A 10 8.29 -3.20 6.14
C ASN A 10 7.28 -2.43 5.30
N GLN A 11 6.29 -3.18 4.82
CA GLN A 11 5.22 -2.76 3.93
C GLN A 11 4.16 -1.98 4.72
N THR A 12 3.72 -0.87 4.12
CA THR A 12 2.33 -0.41 4.08
C THR A 12 1.59 -0.25 5.41
N GLY A 13 1.46 0.99 5.87
CA GLY A 13 0.43 1.28 6.89
C GLY A 13 0.42 2.62 7.60
N SER A 14 0.71 3.76 6.94
CA SER A 14 0.09 5.02 7.36
C SER A 14 0.11 6.04 6.22
N ILE A 15 -0.93 6.02 5.39
CA ILE A 15 -1.17 7.06 4.37
C ILE A 15 -2.04 8.19 4.98
N PHE A 16 -2.62 7.95 6.16
CA PHE A 16 -3.53 8.86 6.85
C PHE A 16 -3.47 8.60 8.37
N GLY A 17 -2.64 9.34 9.10
CA GLY A 17 -2.60 9.20 10.56
C GLY A 17 -1.38 9.85 11.21
N ASP A 18 -1.52 11.16 11.45
CA ASP A 18 -0.86 12.03 12.44
C ASP A 18 0.65 11.87 12.71
N GLN A 19 1.40 12.92 12.35
CA GLN A 19 2.87 13.08 12.32
C GLN A 19 3.58 12.38 11.15
N ILE A 20 3.32 12.86 9.92
CA ILE A 20 4.05 12.43 8.72
C ILE A 20 5.52 12.87 8.87
N GLU A 21 6.43 11.93 9.19
CA GLU A 21 7.86 12.17 9.09
C GLU A 21 8.19 12.68 7.67
N PHE A 22 9.11 13.64 7.54
CA PHE A 22 9.47 14.22 6.24
C PHE A 22 9.82 13.14 5.20
N GLY A 23 10.39 12.02 5.65
CA GLY A 23 10.65 10.85 4.82
C GLY A 23 9.41 10.21 4.24
N ASP A 24 8.39 9.99 5.06
CA ASP A 24 7.13 9.40 4.64
C ASP A 24 6.38 10.30 3.65
N PHE A 25 6.44 11.63 3.83
CA PHE A 25 5.90 12.57 2.86
C PHE A 25 6.62 12.44 1.51
N ILE A 26 7.95 12.33 1.51
CA ILE A 26 8.75 12.15 0.29
C ILE A 26 8.42 10.81 -0.38
N LEU A 27 8.32 9.72 0.38
CA LEU A 27 7.98 8.40 -0.15
C LEU A 27 6.58 8.37 -0.74
N LEU A 28 5.61 9.01 -0.08
CA LEU A 28 4.25 9.18 -0.57
C LEU A 28 4.24 9.99 -1.89
N ALA A 29 4.98 11.09 -1.94
CA ALA A 29 5.08 11.93 -3.12
C ALA A 29 5.71 11.18 -4.30
N ILE A 30 6.79 10.42 -4.06
CA ILE A 30 7.44 9.60 -5.08
C ILE A 30 6.50 8.51 -5.58
N SER A 31 5.82 7.80 -4.68
CA SER A 31 4.86 6.75 -5.03
C SER A 31 3.74 7.28 -5.93
N LEU A 32 3.15 8.41 -5.54
CA LEU A 32 2.11 9.07 -6.34
C LEU A 32 2.65 9.54 -7.70
N PHE A 33 3.87 10.09 -7.73
CA PHE A 33 4.52 10.54 -8.96
C PHE A 33 4.80 9.37 -9.93
N VAL A 34 5.31 8.25 -9.42
CA VAL A 34 5.59 7.05 -10.23
C VAL A 34 4.28 6.46 -10.80
N LEU A 35 3.22 6.41 -10.00
CA LEU A 35 1.90 5.99 -10.48
C LEU A 35 1.38 6.89 -11.61
N ALA A 36 1.46 8.21 -11.42
CA ALA A 36 1.06 9.18 -12.43
C ALA A 36 1.92 9.06 -13.70
N ALA A 37 3.24 8.92 -13.57
CA ALA A 37 4.16 8.71 -14.68
C ALA A 37 3.86 7.42 -15.46
N GLY A 38 3.48 6.34 -14.76
CA GLY A 38 3.05 5.09 -15.39
C GLY A 38 1.83 5.26 -16.29
N ILE A 39 0.79 5.95 -15.80
CA ILE A 39 -0.42 6.24 -16.58
C ILE A 39 -0.08 7.13 -17.78
N PHE A 40 0.71 8.19 -17.57
CA PHE A 40 1.15 9.07 -18.63
C PHE A 40 1.95 8.35 -19.72
N SER A 41 2.83 7.41 -19.35
CA SER A 41 3.63 6.62 -20.28
C SER A 41 2.75 5.85 -21.27
N ILE A 42 1.70 5.19 -20.77
CA ILE A 42 0.75 4.44 -21.61
C ILE A 42 0.04 5.38 -22.59
N VAL A 43 -0.44 6.53 -22.11
CA VAL A 43 -1.13 7.53 -22.95
C VAL A 43 -0.23 8.04 -24.08
N PHE A 44 1.04 8.33 -23.79
CA PHE A 44 1.99 8.81 -24.80
C PHE A 44 2.31 7.77 -25.87
N ILE A 45 2.44 6.49 -25.51
CA ILE A 45 2.64 5.40 -26.48
C ILE A 45 1.42 5.28 -27.39
N LEU A 46 0.21 5.30 -26.81
CA LEU A 46 -1.03 5.23 -27.58
C LEU A 46 -1.17 6.42 -28.53
N TRP A 47 -0.88 7.63 -28.06
CA TRP A 47 -0.97 8.84 -28.88
C TRP A 47 0.04 8.83 -30.03
N GLY A 48 1.28 8.42 -29.78
CA GLY A 48 2.31 8.28 -30.81
C GLY A 48 1.94 7.22 -31.86
N GLY A 49 1.44 6.07 -31.41
CA GLY A 49 0.97 4.99 -32.28
C GLY A 49 -0.22 5.40 -33.14
N LEU A 50 -1.22 6.08 -32.55
CA LEU A 50 -2.39 6.57 -33.28
C LEU A 50 -1.98 7.58 -34.36
N LEU A 51 -1.03 8.47 -34.06
CA LEU A 51 -0.53 9.47 -35.01
C LEU A 51 0.19 8.82 -36.21
N LEU A 52 0.91 7.71 -36.00
CA LEU A 52 1.52 6.94 -37.10
C LEU A 52 0.46 6.32 -38.01
N ILE A 53 -0.59 5.75 -37.43
CA ILE A 53 -1.67 5.11 -38.19
C ILE A 53 -2.43 6.17 -39.00
N LEU A 54 -2.76 7.31 -38.37
CA LEU A 54 -3.47 8.41 -39.01
C LEU A 54 -2.62 9.15 -40.06
N SER A 55 -1.29 9.06 -39.98
CA SER A 55 -0.38 9.64 -40.97
C SER A 55 -0.58 9.06 -42.38
N GLY A 56 -1.10 7.84 -42.51
CA GLY A 56 -1.42 7.22 -43.80
C GLY A 56 -0.24 7.16 -44.79
N GLY A 57 1.00 7.12 -44.29
CA GLY A 57 2.22 7.09 -45.12
C GLY A 57 2.62 8.42 -45.78
N LYS A 58 1.93 9.54 -45.50
CA LYS A 58 2.31 10.86 -46.03
C LYS A 58 3.49 11.44 -45.25
N ASP A 59 4.56 11.81 -45.96
CA ASP A 59 5.81 12.30 -45.36
C ASP A 59 5.62 13.51 -44.43
N ASP A 60 4.65 14.38 -44.75
CA ASP A 60 4.33 15.57 -43.96
C ASP A 60 3.75 15.25 -42.58
N LYS A 61 3.14 14.08 -42.41
CA LYS A 61 2.47 13.65 -41.18
C LYS A 61 3.25 12.55 -40.45
N ILE A 62 4.10 11.80 -41.16
CA ILE A 62 4.85 10.69 -40.56
C ILE A 62 6.06 11.19 -39.77
N LYS A 63 6.74 12.24 -40.26
CA LYS A 63 7.90 12.84 -39.58
C LYS A 63 7.55 13.34 -38.16
N PRO A 64 6.48 14.13 -37.96
CA PRO A 64 6.09 14.53 -36.61
C PRO A 64 5.64 13.34 -35.75
N ALA A 65 4.95 12.34 -36.31
CA ALA A 65 4.55 11.13 -35.58
C ALA A 65 5.74 10.30 -35.08
N ILE A 66 6.77 10.14 -35.92
CA ILE A 66 8.01 9.45 -35.53
C ILE A 66 8.72 10.22 -34.41
N ASN A 67 8.77 11.55 -34.48
CA ASN A 67 9.36 12.34 -33.40
C ASN A 67 8.60 12.17 -32.09
N THR A 68 7.27 12.14 -32.11
CA THR A 68 6.44 11.87 -30.93
C THR A 68 6.79 10.52 -30.30
N ILE A 69 6.97 9.46 -31.10
CA ILE A 69 7.37 8.14 -30.59
C ILE A 69 8.79 8.15 -30.05
N ARG A 70 9.72 8.84 -30.71
CA ARG A 70 11.09 9.00 -30.19
C ARG A 70 11.08 9.63 -28.80
N TYR A 71 10.28 10.68 -28.58
CA TYR A 71 10.16 11.30 -27.27
C TYR A 71 9.52 10.37 -26.24
N ALA A 72 8.52 9.56 -26.63
CA ALA A 72 7.94 8.54 -25.74
C ALA A 72 9.00 7.51 -25.28
N ILE A 73 9.85 7.04 -26.21
CA ILE A 73 10.93 6.10 -25.90
C ILE A 73 11.96 6.75 -24.95
N VAL A 74 12.35 8.01 -25.20
CA VAL A 74 13.25 8.75 -24.31
C VAL A 74 12.65 8.89 -22.91
N GLY A 75 11.34 9.14 -22.79
CA GLY A 75 10.65 9.20 -21.50
C GLY A 75 10.70 7.88 -20.73
N ILE A 76 10.56 6.74 -21.41
CA ILE A 76 10.72 5.41 -20.80
C ILE A 76 12.15 5.22 -20.29
N ILE A 77 13.16 5.57 -21.10
CA ILE A 77 14.57 5.44 -20.72
C ILE A 77 14.86 6.28 -19.46
N ILE A 78 14.38 7.51 -19.41
CA ILE A 78 14.55 8.40 -18.24
C ILE A 78 13.87 7.81 -17.01
N THR A 79 12.65 7.27 -17.15
CA THR A 79 11.93 6.62 -16.05
C THR A 79 12.72 5.44 -15.48
N VAL A 80 13.32 4.62 -16.34
CA VAL A 80 14.15 3.49 -15.90
C VAL A 80 15.42 3.96 -15.18
N LEU A 81 16.12 4.97 -15.72
CA LEU A 81 17.32 5.54 -15.07
C LEU A 81 17.01 6.15 -13.71
N THR A 82 15.84 6.76 -13.59
CA THR A 82 15.37 7.44 -12.38
C THR A 82 15.22 6.48 -11.19
N ILE A 83 14.89 5.20 -11.43
CA ILE A 83 14.80 4.16 -10.39
C ILE A 83 16.15 3.97 -9.67
N PHE A 84 17.28 4.14 -10.36
CA PHE A 84 18.61 3.99 -9.77
C PHE A 84 19.05 5.24 -8.99
N VAL A 85 18.54 6.39 -9.40
CA VAL A 85 18.95 7.70 -8.90
C VAL A 85 18.14 8.09 -7.65
N PHE A 86 16.86 7.73 -7.57
CA PHE A 86 16.00 8.03 -6.41
C PHE A 86 16.51 7.47 -5.06
N PRO A 87 17.00 6.23 -4.96
CA PRO A 87 17.53 5.70 -3.69
C PRO A 87 18.72 6.51 -3.17
N ILE A 88 19.53 7.07 -4.07
CA ILE A 88 20.68 7.92 -3.72
C ILE A 88 20.18 9.25 -3.16
N PHE A 89 19.16 9.83 -3.79
CA PHE A 89 18.53 11.05 -3.27
C PHE A 89 17.81 10.82 -1.93
N GLY A 90 17.17 9.67 -1.71
CA GLY A 90 16.54 9.34 -0.44
C GLY A 90 17.55 9.22 0.72
N ARG A 91 18.73 8.66 0.45
CA ARG A 91 19.84 8.60 1.42
C ARG A 91 20.44 9.97 1.69
N LEU A 92 20.53 10.83 0.66
CA LEU A 92 21.03 12.20 0.79
C LEU A 92 20.11 13.08 1.66
N LEU A 93 18.81 12.75 1.74
CA LEU A 93 17.82 13.47 2.54
C LEU A 93 17.75 12.99 4.02
N GLY A 94 18.59 12.03 4.44
CA GLY A 94 18.79 11.70 5.86
C GLY A 94 17.67 10.90 6.54
N LEU A 95 17.08 9.91 5.85
CA LEU A 95 16.05 9.04 6.42
C LEU A 95 16.67 7.81 7.12
N ASP A 96 16.79 7.86 8.44
CA ASP A 96 17.25 6.74 9.29
C ASP A 96 16.09 5.77 9.59
N VAL A 97 15.94 4.73 8.77
CA VAL A 97 14.87 3.71 8.87
C VAL A 97 15.19 2.61 9.90
N GLU A 98 16.31 2.71 10.62
CA GLU A 98 16.83 1.58 11.42
C GLU A 98 16.17 1.40 12.79
N LYS A 99 15.38 2.38 13.27
CA LYS A 99 14.92 2.40 14.68
C LYS A 99 13.52 1.84 14.96
N TYR A 100 12.69 1.59 13.94
CA TYR A 100 11.27 1.24 14.15
C TYR A 100 10.88 -0.19 13.74
N ALA A 101 11.80 -0.99 13.22
CA ALA A 101 11.50 -2.31 12.64
C ALA A 101 11.93 -3.48 13.55
N GLU A 102 11.38 -3.58 14.78
CA GLU A 102 11.50 -4.80 15.59
C GLU A 102 10.21 -5.63 15.52
N PRO A 103 10.16 -6.73 14.72
CA PRO A 103 8.98 -7.59 14.58
C PRO A 103 8.51 -8.21 15.89
N LYS A 104 9.42 -8.35 16.87
CA LYS A 104 9.13 -8.96 18.17
C LYS A 104 8.01 -8.23 18.93
N ARG A 105 7.99 -6.89 18.87
CA ARG A 105 6.96 -6.07 19.54
C ARG A 105 5.58 -6.19 18.92
N ILE A 106 5.51 -6.61 17.66
CA ILE A 106 4.26 -6.82 16.93
C ILE A 106 3.60 -8.13 17.38
N PHE A 107 4.40 -9.19 17.52
CA PHE A 107 3.89 -10.49 17.99
C PHE A 107 3.42 -10.45 19.45
N GLU A 108 4.12 -9.74 20.33
CA GLU A 108 3.71 -9.56 21.73
C GLU A 108 2.33 -8.87 21.84
N LYS A 109 2.08 -7.82 21.05
CA LYS A 109 0.78 -7.13 21.01
C LYS A 109 -0.33 -8.00 20.43
N ILE A 110 -0.02 -8.87 19.46
CA ILE A 110 -0.99 -9.79 18.86
C ILE A 110 -1.40 -10.88 19.84
N GLU A 111 -0.47 -11.44 20.63
CA GLU A 111 -0.83 -12.42 21.67
C GLU A 111 -1.65 -11.80 22.79
N GLU A 112 -1.35 -10.55 23.19
CA GLU A 112 -2.11 -9.84 24.22
C GLU A 112 -3.54 -9.51 23.76
N LEU A 113 -3.69 -8.97 22.54
CA LEU A 113 -4.99 -8.72 21.92
C LEU A 113 -5.74 -10.03 21.66
N GLY A 114 -5.02 -11.07 21.23
CA GLY A 114 -5.57 -12.38 20.97
C GLY A 114 -6.13 -13.02 22.23
N ASN A 115 -5.38 -13.01 23.33
CA ASN A 115 -5.85 -13.53 24.61
C ASN A 115 -6.97 -12.69 25.23
N LYS A 116 -7.00 -11.38 24.99
CA LYS A 116 -8.08 -10.49 25.47
C LYS A 116 -9.38 -10.61 24.67
N ILE A 117 -9.31 -11.01 23.39
CA ILE A 117 -10.47 -11.13 22.50
C ILE A 117 -10.95 -12.58 22.37
N PHE A 118 -10.03 -13.53 22.21
CA PHE A 118 -10.33 -14.96 22.02
C PHE A 118 -10.15 -15.77 23.31
N GLY A 119 -9.43 -15.24 24.30
CA GLY A 119 -9.22 -15.87 25.61
C GLY A 119 -10.24 -15.47 26.67
N ASN A 120 -11.39 -14.91 26.29
CA ASN A 120 -12.57 -14.91 27.15
C ASN A 120 -13.04 -16.36 27.35
N LYS A 121 -12.34 -17.10 28.21
CA LYS A 121 -13.00 -18.08 29.08
C LYS A 121 -13.93 -17.24 29.94
N THR A 122 -15.16 -17.03 29.48
CA THR A 122 -16.25 -17.01 30.41
C THR A 122 -16.11 -18.29 31.22
N SER A 123 -15.68 -18.15 32.48
CA SER A 123 -15.89 -19.18 33.47
C SER A 123 -17.41 -19.33 33.58
N TYR A 124 -18.00 -20.16 32.72
CA TYR A 124 -19.33 -20.70 32.96
C TYR A 124 -19.17 -21.61 34.15
N ASP A 125 -19.60 -21.13 35.32
CA ASP A 125 -19.84 -21.94 36.50
C ASP A 125 -21.24 -22.56 36.33
N PRO A 126 -21.36 -23.85 35.98
CA PRO A 126 -22.65 -24.51 35.81
C PRO A 126 -23.35 -24.82 37.14
N GLY A 127 -22.79 -24.40 38.28
CA GLY A 127 -23.18 -24.85 39.61
C GLY A 127 -24.36 -24.13 40.28
N ASN A 128 -24.93 -23.08 39.70
CA ASN A 128 -26.05 -22.37 40.32
C ASN A 128 -27.14 -21.98 39.32
N LEU A 129 -27.93 -22.98 38.89
CA LEU A 129 -29.23 -22.76 38.27
C LEU A 129 -30.27 -22.77 39.39
N ASP A 130 -30.67 -21.58 39.85
CA ASP A 130 -31.80 -21.42 40.75
C ASP A 130 -33.08 -21.83 40.02
N LEU A 131 -33.64 -22.98 40.42
CA LEU A 131 -34.81 -23.62 39.81
C LEU A 131 -36.13 -22.85 40.02
N ASN A 132 -36.09 -21.68 40.69
CA ASN A 132 -37.26 -20.88 41.01
C ASN A 132 -37.69 -19.94 39.87
N ASP A 133 -36.84 -19.72 38.86
CA ASP A 133 -37.13 -18.81 37.73
C ASP A 133 -37.96 -19.46 36.60
N LEU A 134 -38.39 -20.71 36.76
CA LEU A 134 -39.16 -21.45 35.76
C LEU A 134 -40.69 -21.42 35.98
N ASP A 135 -41.15 -20.88 37.11
CA ASP A 135 -42.59 -20.83 37.45
C ASP A 135 -43.33 -19.62 36.83
N ASP A 136 -42.61 -18.66 36.24
CA ASP A 136 -43.17 -17.40 35.72
C ASP A 136 -43.43 -17.41 34.20
N ILE A 137 -43.56 -18.60 33.58
CA ILE A 137 -43.98 -18.69 32.17
C ILE A 137 -45.51 -18.62 32.09
N PRO A 138 -46.11 -17.56 31.50
CA PRO A 138 -47.56 -17.49 31.34
C PRO A 138 -48.01 -18.60 30.37
N ALA A 139 -48.87 -19.49 30.87
CA ALA A 139 -49.35 -20.66 30.13
C ALA A 139 -50.35 -20.35 29.01
N ASP A 140 -50.66 -19.07 28.77
CA ASP A 140 -51.66 -18.66 27.80
C ASP A 140 -51.07 -17.65 26.80
N PHE A 141 -50.87 -18.13 25.57
CA PHE A 141 -50.42 -17.36 24.41
C PHE A 141 -51.59 -17.01 23.48
N SER A 142 -52.83 -17.03 23.99
CA SER A 142 -54.04 -16.83 23.17
C SER A 142 -54.24 -15.41 22.62
N ASP A 143 -53.44 -14.43 23.07
CA ASP A 143 -53.50 -13.04 22.62
C ASP A 143 -52.35 -12.65 21.64
N LEU A 144 -51.65 -13.61 21.02
CA LEU A 144 -50.69 -13.36 19.93
C LEU A 144 -51.24 -13.76 18.55
#